data_AF-A0A968MUV8-F1
#
_entry.id   AF-A0A968MUV8-F1
#
_cell.length_a   1.000
_cell.length_b   1.000
_cell.length_c   1.000
_cell.angle_alpha   90.00
_cell.angle_beta   90.00
_cell.angle_gamma   90.00
#
_symmetry.space_group_name_H-M   'P 1'
#
loop_
_entity.id
_entity.type
_entity.pdbx_description
1 polymer ?
#
loop_
_entity_poly.entity_id
_entity_poly.type
_entity_poly.pdbx_seq_one_letter_code
_entity_poly.pdbx_strand_id
1 'polypeptide(L)'
;MDYAKTDHLQKTRLHKYQWDECHDWDLGLNWGEEEEEGELINGGSLMLANIIDYLSKIRQGNQEKRSELSLKIITGIGEFGFLTKINLGNKELSYLKMLSRGFNVYIDTETGDRPSYIIKPSELTKSTYTENGLNFTKYIFHEVQTKENGIPYAKTREATGINRIEISILTNESQMFEQYVYPNEDIFLETVTWVSQFNESIFGLCSGCWSTSCCRRACEYMLGNVNIANCSDTTIAKSAPYTTIFGNIKMAYFSDNTSKYSKDSYNITPLNSNSGNIEAAIKYIKDKLKAGRPVIIGVHYDNGTTKPPNNSNRAKRHFMIVVGIGIEGDNEYFRFYDPGRSISNMSAATSSKNKLILNRQKGLFQGTYNDKNYTLTEILKTN
;
A
#
# COMPACT_ATOMS: atom_id res chain seq x y z
N MET A 1 6.23 -31.65 -46.10
CA MET A 1 7.33 -30.89 -45.51
C MET A 1 8.42 -31.88 -45.15
N ASP A 2 9.51 -31.86 -45.91
CA ASP A 2 10.70 -32.65 -45.62
C ASP A 2 11.40 -32.07 -44.39
N TYR A 3 11.55 -32.88 -43.34
CA TYR A 3 12.45 -32.55 -42.25
C TYR A 3 13.89 -32.82 -42.69
N ALA A 4 14.75 -31.81 -42.51
CA ALA A 4 16.17 -31.90 -42.78
C ALA A 4 16.82 -33.09 -42.05
N LYS A 5 17.78 -33.74 -42.73
CA LYS A 5 18.56 -34.87 -42.22
C LYS A 5 19.29 -34.50 -40.93
N THR A 6 18.73 -34.88 -39.78
CA THR A 6 19.44 -34.92 -38.50
C THR A 6 20.08 -36.29 -38.28
N ASP A 7 21.29 -36.24 -37.72
CA ASP A 7 22.23 -37.35 -37.56
C ASP A 7 21.62 -38.51 -36.73
N HIS A 8 21.96 -39.74 -37.10
CA HIS A 8 21.37 -40.98 -36.55
C HIS A 8 21.61 -41.13 -35.03
N LEU A 9 22.62 -40.43 -34.50
CA LEU A 9 22.97 -40.32 -33.08
C LEU A 9 22.03 -39.41 -32.27
N GLN A 10 21.41 -38.40 -32.88
CA GLN A 10 20.47 -37.52 -32.17
C GLN A 10 19.13 -38.21 -31.91
N LYS A 11 18.69 -39.07 -32.85
CA LYS A 11 17.44 -39.83 -32.71
C LYS A 11 17.51 -40.87 -31.59
N THR A 12 18.65 -41.56 -31.42
CA THR A 12 18.83 -42.54 -30.34
C THR A 12 18.96 -41.88 -28.97
N ARG A 13 19.50 -40.65 -28.90
CA ARG A 13 19.52 -39.85 -27.67
C ARG A 13 18.12 -39.38 -27.24
N LEU A 14 17.31 -38.87 -28.16
CA LEU A 14 15.94 -38.43 -27.85
C LEU A 14 15.05 -39.61 -27.42
N HIS A 15 15.21 -40.77 -28.07
CA HIS A 15 14.41 -41.95 -27.74
C HIS A 15 14.82 -42.59 -26.41
N LYS A 16 16.12 -42.54 -26.06
CA LYS A 16 16.60 -42.94 -24.74
C LYS A 16 16.12 -41.96 -23.66
N TYR A 17 16.10 -40.66 -23.95
CA TYR A 17 15.61 -39.61 -23.07
C TYR A 17 14.12 -39.79 -22.73
N GLN A 18 13.27 -40.00 -23.74
CA GLN A 18 11.83 -40.27 -23.54
C GLN A 18 11.58 -41.58 -22.77
N TRP A 19 12.49 -42.54 -22.90
CA TRP A 19 12.44 -43.80 -22.17
C TRP A 19 12.83 -43.59 -20.69
N ASP A 20 13.92 -42.88 -20.42
CA ASP A 20 14.42 -42.64 -19.06
C ASP A 20 13.45 -41.74 -18.25
N GLU A 21 12.83 -40.72 -18.87
CA GLU A 21 11.84 -39.83 -18.23
C GLU A 21 10.53 -40.58 -17.85
N CYS A 22 10.15 -41.60 -18.62
CA CYS A 22 8.99 -42.45 -18.30
C CYS A 22 9.27 -43.44 -17.15
N HIS A 23 10.54 -43.72 -16.82
CA HIS A 23 10.90 -44.82 -15.93
C HIS A 23 11.68 -44.39 -14.67
N ASP A 24 12.19 -43.16 -14.60
CA ASP A 24 12.89 -42.64 -13.42
C ASP A 24 12.62 -41.13 -13.22
N TRP A 25 11.56 -40.84 -12.46
CA TRP A 25 11.04 -39.48 -12.22
C TRP A 25 12.02 -38.53 -11.51
N ASP A 26 13.02 -39.05 -10.79
CA ASP A 26 14.01 -38.26 -10.06
C ASP A 26 15.10 -37.66 -10.97
N LEU A 27 15.24 -38.13 -12.22
CA LEU A 27 16.25 -37.61 -13.15
C LEU A 27 15.91 -36.22 -13.71
N GLY A 28 14.64 -35.81 -13.69
CA GLY A 28 14.20 -34.48 -14.13
C GLY A 28 14.72 -33.34 -13.24
N LEU A 29 15.11 -33.63 -12.00
CA LEU A 29 15.64 -32.64 -11.05
C LEU A 29 17.15 -32.39 -11.21
N ASN A 30 17.93 -33.40 -11.61
CA ASN A 30 19.39 -33.27 -11.74
C ASN A 30 19.84 -32.67 -13.09
N TRP A 31 18.93 -32.52 -14.05
CA TRP A 31 19.20 -31.83 -15.33
C TRP A 31 19.38 -30.31 -15.18
N GLY A 32 19.03 -29.72 -14.02
CA GLY A 32 19.07 -28.28 -13.80
C GLY A 32 20.42 -27.67 -13.42
N GLU A 33 21.45 -28.48 -13.20
CA GLU A 33 22.69 -28.01 -12.59
C GLU A 33 23.87 -27.86 -13.57
N GLU A 34 23.82 -28.43 -14.78
CA GLU A 34 24.96 -28.41 -15.71
C GLU A 34 24.65 -27.77 -17.07
N GLU A 35 25.24 -26.58 -17.23
CA GLU A 35 25.54 -25.80 -18.46
C GLU A 35 24.38 -25.22 -19.29
N GLU A 36 24.38 -23.87 -19.35
CA GLU A 36 23.68 -22.94 -20.25
C GLU A 36 22.15 -23.01 -20.42
N GLU A 37 21.45 -24.09 -20.02
CA GLU A 37 19.98 -24.12 -19.88
C GLU A 37 19.49 -23.83 -18.45
N GLY A 38 20.41 -23.63 -17.50
CA GLY A 38 20.10 -23.17 -16.14
C GLY A 38 19.39 -21.81 -16.08
N GLU A 39 19.41 -21.00 -17.15
CA GLU A 39 18.58 -19.80 -17.27
C GLU A 39 17.10 -20.10 -17.56
N LEU A 40 16.80 -21.23 -18.22
CA LEU A 40 15.42 -21.71 -18.45
C LEU A 40 14.87 -22.47 -17.23
N ILE A 41 15.75 -23.05 -16.40
CA ILE A 41 15.39 -23.68 -15.11
C ILE A 41 15.46 -22.69 -13.92
N ASN A 42 16.06 -21.51 -14.12
CA ASN A 42 15.55 -20.24 -13.54
C ASN A 42 14.11 -19.90 -14.03
N GLY A 43 13.40 -20.87 -14.63
CA GLY A 43 11.97 -20.98 -14.87
C GLY A 43 11.07 -20.80 -13.64
N GLY A 44 11.64 -20.36 -12.52
CA GLY A 44 10.89 -19.63 -11.51
C GLY A 44 10.24 -18.35 -12.05
N SER A 45 10.76 -17.74 -13.14
CA SER A 45 10.20 -16.51 -13.72
C SER A 45 8.75 -16.65 -14.21
N LEU A 46 8.43 -17.70 -14.99
CA LEU A 46 7.07 -17.87 -15.57
C LEU A 46 6.03 -18.23 -14.51
N MET A 47 6.38 -19.13 -13.58
CA MET A 47 5.48 -19.49 -12.49
C MET A 47 5.31 -18.34 -11.49
N LEU A 48 6.38 -17.62 -11.13
CA LEU A 48 6.29 -16.45 -10.27
C LEU A 48 5.48 -15.34 -10.94
N ALA A 49 5.66 -15.09 -12.24
CA ALA A 49 4.86 -14.12 -12.99
C ALA A 49 3.36 -14.45 -12.94
N ASN A 50 3.00 -15.74 -13.09
CA ASN A 50 1.61 -16.18 -12.95
C ASN A 50 1.07 -15.94 -11.54
N ILE A 51 1.84 -16.23 -10.49
CA ILE A 51 1.41 -15.99 -9.11
C ILE A 51 1.23 -14.49 -8.84
N ILE A 52 2.17 -13.66 -9.29
CA ILE A 52 2.07 -12.20 -9.18
C ILE A 52 0.84 -11.69 -9.93
N ASP A 53 0.53 -12.23 -11.12
CA ASP A 53 -0.68 -11.91 -11.87
C ASP A 53 -1.96 -12.31 -11.08
N TYR A 54 -1.99 -13.50 -10.48
CA TYR A 54 -3.13 -13.93 -9.65
C TYR A 54 -3.34 -13.02 -8.44
N LEU A 55 -2.27 -12.71 -7.71
CA LEU A 55 -2.33 -11.80 -6.57
C LEU A 55 -2.75 -10.38 -6.98
N SER A 56 -2.27 -9.91 -8.14
CA SER A 56 -2.67 -8.61 -8.71
C SER A 56 -4.17 -8.59 -9.06
N LYS A 57 -4.69 -9.67 -9.65
CA LYS A 57 -6.13 -9.80 -9.97
C LYS A 57 -6.99 -9.94 -8.71
N ILE A 58 -6.56 -10.72 -7.71
CA ILE A 58 -7.25 -10.82 -6.41
C ILE A 58 -7.30 -9.43 -5.76
N ARG A 59 -6.16 -8.73 -5.72
CA ARG A 59 -6.07 -7.36 -5.22
C ARG A 59 -7.03 -6.42 -5.95
N GLN A 60 -7.05 -6.45 -7.29
CA GLN A 60 -7.97 -5.65 -8.10
C GLN A 60 -9.43 -5.98 -7.76
N GLY A 61 -9.78 -7.27 -7.65
CA GLY A 61 -11.11 -7.71 -7.22
C GLY A 61 -11.51 -7.14 -5.85
N ASN A 62 -10.57 -7.11 -4.91
CA ASN A 62 -10.78 -6.50 -3.59
C ASN A 62 -10.92 -4.97 -3.66
N GLN A 63 -10.11 -4.28 -4.49
CA GLN A 63 -10.19 -2.82 -4.70
C GLN A 63 -11.55 -2.40 -5.27
N GLU A 64 -12.07 -3.20 -6.21
CA GLU A 64 -13.34 -2.95 -6.87
C GLU A 64 -14.54 -3.52 -6.09
N LYS A 65 -14.32 -4.09 -4.90
CA LYS A 65 -15.34 -4.73 -4.05
C LYS A 65 -16.17 -5.78 -4.80
N ARG A 66 -15.53 -6.54 -5.70
CA ARG A 66 -16.20 -7.62 -6.45
C ARG A 66 -16.51 -8.78 -5.51
N SER A 67 -17.73 -9.30 -5.59
CA SER A 67 -18.10 -10.55 -4.92
C SER A 67 -17.39 -11.76 -5.53
N GLU A 68 -17.10 -11.70 -6.84
CA GLU A 68 -16.56 -12.80 -7.64
C GLU A 68 -15.58 -12.29 -8.72
N LEU A 69 -14.59 -13.11 -9.05
CA LEU A 69 -13.56 -12.84 -10.04
C LEU A 69 -13.22 -14.10 -10.83
N SER A 70 -13.07 -13.97 -12.16
CA SER A 70 -12.66 -15.08 -13.01
C SER A 70 -11.13 -15.14 -13.15
N LEU A 71 -10.52 -16.29 -12.83
CA LEU A 71 -9.08 -16.54 -12.94
C LEU A 71 -8.78 -17.75 -13.84
N LYS A 72 -7.85 -17.58 -14.79
CA LYS A 72 -7.25 -18.69 -15.55
C LYS A 72 -6.03 -19.22 -14.78
N ILE A 73 -6.20 -20.33 -14.07
CA ILE A 73 -5.15 -20.94 -13.23
C ILE A 73 -4.29 -21.86 -14.11
N ILE A 74 -3.00 -21.57 -14.16
CA ILE A 74 -2.01 -22.15 -15.08
C ILE A 74 -1.04 -23.05 -14.30
N THR A 75 -0.96 -22.90 -12.97
CA THR A 75 0.00 -23.59 -12.10
C THR A 75 -0.70 -24.32 -10.95
N GLY A 76 -0.29 -25.58 -10.71
CA GLY A 76 -0.78 -26.42 -9.60
C GLY A 76 -0.06 -26.17 -8.27
N ILE A 77 1.26 -26.04 -8.31
CA ILE A 77 2.11 -25.81 -7.12
C ILE A 77 3.28 -24.93 -7.54
N GLY A 78 3.60 -23.90 -6.77
CA GLY A 78 4.80 -23.07 -6.98
C GLY A 78 5.33 -22.52 -5.66
N GLU A 79 6.64 -22.66 -5.42
CA GLU A 79 7.30 -22.20 -4.20
C GLU A 79 8.51 -21.33 -4.57
N PHE A 80 8.61 -20.15 -3.95
CA PHE A 80 9.63 -19.14 -4.25
C PHE A 80 10.27 -18.66 -2.96
N GLY A 81 11.57 -18.95 -2.82
CA GLY A 81 12.30 -18.83 -1.57
C GLY A 81 13.40 -17.77 -1.55
N PHE A 82 14.08 -17.74 -0.41
CA PHE A 82 15.02 -16.74 0.14
C PHE A 82 16.14 -16.20 -0.76
N LEU A 83 16.35 -16.78 -1.93
CA LEU A 83 17.36 -16.34 -2.90
C LEU A 83 16.81 -15.31 -3.89
N THR A 84 15.47 -15.17 -3.99
CA THR A 84 14.81 -14.26 -4.92
C THR A 84 13.90 -13.31 -4.17
N LYS A 85 14.18 -12.02 -4.23
CA LYS A 85 13.29 -10.97 -3.71
C LYS A 85 12.02 -10.92 -4.56
N ILE A 86 10.87 -11.02 -3.92
CA ILE A 86 9.57 -11.04 -4.60
C ILE A 86 8.92 -9.68 -4.44
N ASN A 87 8.71 -8.99 -5.56
CA ASN A 87 8.09 -7.66 -5.56
C ASN A 87 6.59 -7.77 -5.83
N LEU A 88 5.78 -7.42 -4.84
CA LEU A 88 4.34 -7.21 -4.97
C LEU A 88 4.06 -5.71 -4.97
N GLY A 89 4.06 -5.10 -6.16
CA GLY A 89 4.01 -3.64 -6.29
C GLY A 89 5.24 -2.98 -5.65
N ASN A 90 5.03 -2.22 -4.58
CA ASN A 90 6.09 -1.57 -3.79
C ASN A 90 6.49 -2.35 -2.52
N LYS A 91 5.96 -3.56 -2.35
CA LYS A 91 6.24 -4.44 -1.21
C LYS A 91 7.23 -5.52 -1.63
N GLU A 92 8.27 -5.71 -0.84
CA GLU A 92 9.30 -6.74 -1.07
C GLU A 92 9.09 -7.85 -0.03
N LEU A 93 8.94 -9.09 -0.51
CA LEU A 93 8.80 -10.29 0.31
C LEU A 93 10.02 -11.18 0.12
N SER A 94 10.45 -11.82 1.21
CA SER A 94 11.58 -12.76 1.18
C SER A 94 11.16 -14.16 0.76
N TYR A 95 9.87 -14.49 0.88
CA TYR A 95 9.34 -15.82 0.59
C TYR A 95 7.87 -15.78 0.20
N LEU A 96 7.50 -16.56 -0.80
CA LEU A 96 6.11 -16.77 -1.20
C LEU A 96 5.91 -18.18 -1.76
N LYS A 97 4.90 -18.89 -1.23
CA LYS A 97 4.49 -20.20 -1.73
C LYS A 97 3.02 -20.17 -2.12
N MET A 98 2.68 -20.65 -3.31
CA MET A 98 1.32 -20.85 -3.78
C MET A 98 1.04 -22.33 -4.03
N LEU A 99 -0.12 -22.79 -3.55
CA LEU A 99 -0.64 -24.11 -3.84
C LEU A 99 -2.08 -23.97 -4.35
N SER A 100 -2.37 -24.52 -5.52
CA SER A 100 -3.72 -24.61 -6.06
C SER A 100 -4.16 -26.08 -6.10
N ARG A 101 -5.39 -26.38 -5.68
CA ARG A 101 -5.96 -27.74 -5.67
C ARG A 101 -7.31 -27.74 -6.37
N GLY A 102 -7.68 -28.88 -6.96
CA GLY A 102 -8.99 -29.12 -7.58
C GLY A 102 -9.19 -28.51 -8.98
N PHE A 103 -8.31 -27.60 -9.40
CA PHE A 103 -8.36 -26.96 -10.72
C PHE A 103 -7.80 -27.85 -11.83
N ASN A 104 -8.56 -27.99 -12.91
CA ASN A 104 -8.07 -28.56 -14.16
C ASN A 104 -7.21 -27.51 -14.91
N VAL A 105 -5.91 -27.79 -15.04
CA VAL A 105 -4.95 -26.90 -15.71
C VAL A 105 -4.77 -27.21 -17.21
N TYR A 106 -5.41 -28.26 -17.71
CA TYR A 106 -5.26 -28.70 -19.09
C TYR A 106 -5.89 -27.70 -20.06
N ILE A 107 -5.20 -27.53 -21.19
CA ILE A 107 -5.68 -26.75 -22.31
C ILE A 107 -6.82 -27.53 -22.96
N ASP A 108 -7.93 -26.86 -23.19
CA ASP A 108 -9.04 -27.42 -23.93
C ASP A 108 -8.62 -27.71 -25.37
N THR A 109 -8.77 -28.96 -25.80
CA THR A 109 -8.30 -29.41 -27.11
C THR A 109 -9.12 -28.88 -28.28
N GLU A 110 -10.34 -28.40 -28.05
CA GLU A 110 -11.22 -27.87 -29.10
C GLU A 110 -11.02 -26.37 -29.32
N THR A 111 -10.79 -25.63 -28.24
CA THR A 111 -10.68 -24.16 -28.25
C THR A 111 -9.24 -23.67 -28.11
N GLY A 112 -8.31 -24.53 -27.68
CA GLY A 112 -6.94 -24.13 -27.33
C GLY A 112 -6.86 -23.26 -26.08
N ASP A 113 -7.96 -23.15 -25.33
CA ASP A 113 -8.13 -22.19 -24.23
C ASP A 113 -8.09 -22.90 -22.87
N ARG A 114 -7.66 -22.19 -21.81
CA ARG A 114 -7.66 -22.75 -20.45
C ARG A 114 -8.97 -22.45 -19.71
N PRO A 115 -9.47 -23.38 -18.88
CA PRO A 115 -10.62 -23.11 -18.02
C PRO A 115 -10.40 -21.87 -17.15
N SER A 116 -11.46 -21.10 -16.95
CA SER A 116 -11.45 -19.98 -16.02
C SER A 116 -12.35 -20.30 -14.83
N TYR A 117 -11.87 -19.99 -13.63
CA TYR A 117 -12.50 -20.33 -12.38
C TYR A 117 -13.01 -19.08 -11.69
N ILE A 118 -14.27 -19.12 -11.25
CA ILE A 118 -14.85 -18.06 -10.45
C ILE A 118 -14.39 -18.23 -9.01
N ILE A 119 -13.62 -17.25 -8.51
CA ILE A 119 -13.14 -17.19 -7.13
C ILE A 119 -13.76 -16.01 -6.39
N LYS A 120 -13.77 -16.07 -5.05
CA LYS A 120 -14.17 -14.94 -4.19
C LYS A 120 -12.90 -14.25 -3.67
N PRO A 121 -12.52 -13.07 -4.19
CA PRO A 121 -11.23 -12.45 -3.88
C PRO A 121 -11.11 -11.98 -2.41
N SER A 122 -12.24 -11.73 -1.76
CA SER A 122 -12.33 -11.25 -0.37
C SER A 122 -12.47 -12.38 0.65
N GLU A 123 -12.71 -13.61 0.20
CA GLU A 123 -12.84 -14.78 1.09
C GLU A 123 -11.46 -15.21 1.56
N LEU A 124 -11.25 -15.14 2.89
CA LEU A 124 -9.97 -15.47 3.49
C LEU A 124 -10.15 -16.31 4.75
N THR A 125 -9.56 -17.50 4.73
CA THR A 125 -9.22 -18.21 5.97
C THR A 125 -7.73 -18.05 6.24
N LYS A 126 -7.39 -17.62 7.46
CA LYS A 126 -6.02 -17.39 7.91
C LYS A 126 -5.61 -18.44 8.94
N SER A 127 -4.43 -19.02 8.77
CA SER A 127 -3.81 -19.90 9.78
C SER A 127 -2.30 -19.67 9.83
N THR A 128 -1.66 -20.14 10.89
CA THR A 128 -0.19 -20.10 11.01
C THR A 128 0.34 -21.51 11.17
N TYR A 129 1.53 -21.78 10.65
CA TYR A 129 2.20 -23.06 10.77
C TYR A 129 3.72 -22.90 10.75
N THR A 130 4.43 -23.91 11.24
CA THR A 130 5.90 -23.95 11.22
C THR A 130 6.36 -25.02 10.26
N GLU A 131 7.31 -24.68 9.39
CA GLU A 131 7.94 -25.59 8.43
C GLU A 131 9.44 -25.27 8.42
N ASN A 132 10.30 -26.29 8.60
CA ASN A 132 11.75 -26.13 8.65
C ASN A 132 12.26 -25.05 9.66
N GLY A 133 11.59 -24.94 10.82
CA GLY A 133 11.94 -23.98 11.86
C GLY A 133 11.52 -22.52 11.58
N LEU A 134 10.81 -22.28 10.48
CA LEU A 134 10.31 -20.97 10.09
C LEU A 134 8.80 -20.90 10.26
N ASN A 135 8.30 -19.74 10.69
CA ASN A 135 6.87 -19.52 10.91
C ASN A 135 6.24 -18.87 9.68
N PHE A 136 5.20 -19.49 9.15
CA PHE A 136 4.44 -19.01 8.00
C PHE A 136 3.00 -18.66 8.39
N THR A 137 2.49 -17.62 7.76
CA THR A 137 1.07 -17.29 7.71
C THR A 137 0.52 -17.79 6.38
N LYS A 138 -0.49 -18.65 6.46
CA LYS A 138 -1.21 -19.21 5.32
C LYS A 138 -2.53 -18.48 5.11
N TYR A 139 -2.78 -18.11 3.86
CA TYR A 139 -3.98 -17.47 3.37
C TYR A 139 -4.67 -18.42 2.39
N ILE A 140 -5.89 -18.83 2.70
CA ILE A 140 -6.72 -19.64 1.80
C ILE A 140 -7.72 -18.72 1.14
N PHE A 141 -7.54 -18.51 -0.16
CA PHE A 141 -8.45 -17.82 -1.06
C PHE A 141 -9.36 -18.85 -1.70
N HIS A 142 -10.68 -18.63 -1.60
CA HIS A 142 -11.71 -19.42 -2.25
C HIS A 142 -11.60 -20.94 -1.97
N GLU A 143 -12.30 -21.44 -0.97
CA GLU A 143 -12.41 -22.89 -0.72
C GLU A 143 -13.82 -23.37 -1.09
N VAL A 144 -13.93 -24.10 -2.21
CA VAL A 144 -15.22 -24.60 -2.69
C VAL A 144 -15.15 -26.09 -2.96
N GLN A 145 -16.03 -26.82 -2.28
CA GLN A 145 -16.29 -28.22 -2.57
C GLN A 145 -17.12 -28.34 -3.86
N THR A 146 -16.58 -29.02 -4.87
CA THR A 146 -17.31 -29.42 -6.06
C THR A 146 -17.54 -30.93 -6.08
N LYS A 147 -18.31 -31.39 -7.07
CA LYS A 147 -18.52 -32.82 -7.29
C LYS A 147 -17.19 -33.49 -7.60
N GLU A 148 -16.94 -34.63 -6.95
CA GLU A 148 -15.86 -35.51 -7.37
C GLU A 148 -16.29 -36.18 -8.68
N ASN A 149 -15.56 -35.88 -9.76
CA ASN A 149 -15.71 -36.61 -11.00
C ASN A 149 -14.70 -37.76 -11.00
N GLY A 150 -15.15 -38.97 -11.33
CA GLY A 150 -14.26 -40.11 -11.52
C GLY A 150 -13.30 -39.89 -12.69
N ILE A 151 -12.16 -40.57 -12.66
CA ILE A 151 -11.19 -40.62 -13.78
C ILE A 151 -11.95 -41.00 -15.07
N PRO A 152 -11.76 -40.30 -16.20
CA PRO A 152 -10.61 -39.44 -16.53
C PRO A 152 -10.87 -37.93 -16.49
N TYR A 153 -10.01 -37.22 -15.75
CA TYR A 153 -9.98 -35.75 -15.63
C TYR A 153 -9.81 -34.99 -16.95
N ALA A 154 -9.41 -35.68 -18.02
CA ALA A 154 -9.05 -35.07 -19.30
C ALA A 154 -10.24 -34.50 -20.12
N LYS A 155 -11.50 -34.74 -19.71
CA LYS A 155 -12.68 -34.33 -20.50
C LYS A 155 -13.59 -33.29 -19.86
N THR A 156 -13.41 -32.95 -18.59
CA THR A 156 -14.31 -32.01 -17.90
C THR A 156 -13.59 -30.70 -17.61
N ARG A 157 -14.13 -29.58 -18.10
CA ARG A 157 -13.71 -28.21 -17.75
C ARG A 157 -14.00 -27.85 -16.28
N GLU A 158 -14.77 -28.68 -15.60
CA GLU A 158 -15.22 -28.44 -14.23
C GLU A 158 -14.13 -28.73 -13.22
N ALA A 159 -14.06 -27.88 -12.19
CA ALA A 159 -13.20 -28.08 -11.04
C ALA A 159 -13.72 -29.28 -10.22
N THR A 160 -12.84 -30.10 -9.64
CA THR A 160 -13.23 -31.37 -8.98
C THR A 160 -12.69 -31.46 -7.55
N GLY A 161 -13.49 -32.01 -6.64
CA GLY A 161 -13.11 -32.16 -5.23
C GLY A 161 -13.06 -30.82 -4.50
N ILE A 162 -11.96 -30.57 -3.76
CA ILE A 162 -11.77 -29.30 -3.04
C ILE A 162 -10.96 -28.35 -3.91
N ASN A 163 -11.61 -27.28 -4.36
CA ASN A 163 -10.96 -26.22 -5.12
C ASN A 163 -10.49 -25.14 -4.17
N ARG A 164 -9.18 -24.92 -4.11
CA ARG A 164 -8.62 -23.89 -3.23
C ARG A 164 -7.31 -23.33 -3.71
N ILE A 165 -7.10 -22.05 -3.42
CA ILE A 165 -5.83 -21.34 -3.62
C ILE A 165 -5.24 -21.02 -2.26
N GLU A 166 -4.08 -21.58 -1.95
CA GLU A 166 -3.34 -21.32 -0.73
C GLU A 166 -2.13 -20.45 -1.04
N ILE A 167 -1.90 -19.40 -0.27
CA ILE A 167 -0.69 -18.57 -0.31
C ILE A 167 -0.04 -18.60 1.06
N SER A 168 1.24 -18.92 1.15
CA SER A 168 1.99 -18.91 2.40
C SER A 168 3.14 -17.90 2.34
N ILE A 169 3.21 -17.05 3.36
CA ILE A 169 4.17 -15.95 3.52
C ILE A 169 4.83 -16.08 4.89
N LEU A 170 6.05 -15.59 5.07
CA LEU A 170 6.64 -15.55 6.40
C LEU A 170 5.77 -14.72 7.36
N THR A 171 5.64 -15.18 8.60
CA THR A 171 4.73 -14.57 9.58
C THR A 171 5.09 -13.12 9.87
N ASN A 172 6.38 -12.79 9.91
CA ASN A 172 6.88 -11.43 10.09
C ASN A 172 6.62 -10.50 8.87
N GLU A 173 6.34 -11.05 7.70
CA GLU A 173 5.99 -10.30 6.47
C GLU A 173 4.48 -10.31 6.17
N SER A 174 3.70 -11.08 6.93
CA SER A 174 2.27 -11.31 6.72
C SER A 174 1.44 -10.01 6.63
N GLN A 175 1.72 -9.04 7.51
CA GLN A 175 1.05 -7.74 7.48
C GLN A 175 1.32 -6.97 6.18
N MET A 176 2.53 -7.09 5.63
CA MET A 176 2.90 -6.43 4.37
C MET A 176 2.14 -7.03 3.19
N PHE A 177 2.01 -8.36 3.16
CA PHE A 177 1.21 -9.07 2.18
C PHE A 177 -0.28 -8.69 2.26
N GLU A 178 -0.85 -8.66 3.47
CA GLU A 178 -2.25 -8.25 3.66
C GLU A 178 -2.50 -6.83 3.16
N GLN A 179 -1.60 -5.88 3.43
CA GLN A 179 -1.70 -4.51 2.92
C GLN A 179 -1.68 -4.43 1.39
N TYR A 180 -1.03 -5.38 0.73
CA TYR A 180 -1.03 -5.47 -0.73
C TYR A 180 -2.34 -6.08 -1.24
N VAL A 181 -2.71 -7.27 -0.75
CA VAL A 181 -3.88 -8.02 -1.27
C VAL A 181 -5.21 -7.37 -0.90
N TYR A 182 -5.31 -6.86 0.32
CA TYR A 182 -6.47 -6.15 0.83
C TYR A 182 -6.12 -4.67 0.84
N PRO A 183 -6.45 -3.93 -0.24
CA PRO A 183 -6.33 -2.49 -0.23
C PRO A 183 -7.00 -1.97 1.04
N ASN A 184 -6.29 -1.12 1.77
CA ASN A 184 -6.88 -0.46 2.93
C ASN A 184 -8.20 0.16 2.49
N GLU A 185 -9.27 -0.11 3.23
CA GLU A 185 -10.51 0.62 3.00
C GLU A 185 -10.21 2.11 3.09
N ASP A 186 -10.69 2.84 2.10
CA ASP A 186 -10.73 4.28 2.12
C ASP A 186 -11.54 4.70 3.36
N ILE A 187 -10.86 5.30 4.35
CA ILE A 187 -11.51 5.83 5.54
C ILE A 187 -11.64 7.33 5.32
N PHE A 188 -12.88 7.83 5.25
CA PHE A 188 -13.18 9.25 5.18
C PHE A 188 -14.15 9.64 6.27
N LEU A 189 -13.76 10.64 7.06
CA LEU A 189 -14.62 11.20 8.09
C LEU A 189 -15.53 12.27 7.46
N GLU A 190 -16.73 11.87 7.06
CA GLU A 190 -17.73 12.78 6.49
C GLU A 190 -18.28 13.78 7.51
N THR A 191 -18.13 13.50 8.80
CA THR A 191 -18.68 14.29 9.91
C THR A 191 -17.80 15.46 10.36
N VAL A 192 -16.58 15.58 9.83
CA VAL A 192 -15.66 16.66 10.23
C VAL A 192 -16.16 17.98 9.65
N THR A 193 -16.66 18.86 10.51
CA THR A 193 -17.07 20.21 10.10
C THR A 193 -15.82 21.06 9.88
N TRP A 194 -15.61 21.51 8.64
CA TRP A 194 -14.49 22.38 8.31
C TRP A 194 -14.65 23.77 8.93
N VAL A 195 -13.54 24.34 9.40
CA VAL A 195 -13.49 25.71 9.92
C VAL A 195 -12.33 26.48 9.30
N SER A 196 -12.65 27.65 8.74
CA SER A 196 -11.67 28.63 8.28
C SER A 196 -10.94 29.24 9.47
N GLN A 197 -9.62 29.37 9.35
CA GLN A 197 -8.80 30.13 10.30
C GLN A 197 -9.16 31.63 10.34
N PHE A 198 -9.89 32.10 9.32
CA PHE A 198 -10.35 33.49 9.16
C PHE A 198 -11.81 33.67 9.59
N ASN A 199 -12.42 32.67 10.22
CA ASN A 199 -13.80 32.76 10.67
C ASN A 199 -13.90 33.72 11.87
N GLU A 200 -14.35 34.95 11.64
CA GLU A 200 -14.46 35.99 12.66
C GLU A 200 -15.51 35.66 13.73
N SER A 201 -16.56 34.91 13.42
CA SER A 201 -17.55 34.53 14.45
C SER A 201 -16.97 33.53 15.45
N ILE A 202 -15.93 32.79 15.06
CA ILE A 202 -15.22 31.84 15.94
C ILE A 202 -13.94 32.46 16.52
N PHE A 203 -13.19 33.24 15.74
CA PHE A 203 -11.84 33.71 16.09
C PHE A 203 -11.64 35.23 16.07
N GLY A 204 -12.67 36.03 15.74
CA GLY A 204 -12.54 37.46 15.40
C GLY A 204 -11.94 38.34 16.49
N LEU A 205 -12.00 37.93 17.76
CA LEU A 205 -11.45 38.68 18.89
C LEU A 205 -10.00 38.31 19.25
N CYS A 206 -9.41 37.35 18.53
CA CYS A 206 -8.06 36.87 18.79
C CYS A 206 -6.98 37.78 18.16
N SER A 207 -6.48 38.77 18.90
CA SER A 207 -5.36 39.62 18.47
C SER A 207 -4.10 38.79 18.14
N GLY A 208 -3.44 39.06 17.01
CA GLY A 208 -2.18 38.41 16.62
C GLY A 208 -2.33 37.04 15.93
N CYS A 209 -3.55 36.54 15.76
CA CYS A 209 -3.80 35.26 15.11
C CYS A 209 -3.33 35.27 13.63
N TRP A 210 -3.49 36.40 12.94
CA TRP A 210 -3.18 36.59 11.52
C TRP A 210 -1.70 36.43 11.15
N SER A 211 -0.77 36.47 12.11
CA SER A 211 0.66 36.51 11.82
C SER A 211 1.40 35.18 12.04
N THR A 212 0.90 34.23 12.85
CA THR A 212 1.72 33.05 13.23
C THR A 212 1.00 31.73 13.56
N SER A 213 -0.31 31.63 13.83
CA SER A 213 -0.85 30.36 14.41
C SER A 213 -2.35 30.02 14.26
N CYS A 214 -3.16 30.77 13.49
CA CYS A 214 -4.60 30.44 13.42
C CYS A 214 -4.90 29.07 12.81
N CYS A 215 -4.09 28.59 11.87
CA CYS A 215 -4.33 27.31 11.22
C CYS A 215 -4.33 26.14 12.21
N ARG A 216 -3.40 26.15 13.18
CA ARG A 216 -3.40 25.16 14.27
C ARG A 216 -4.67 25.25 15.10
N ARG A 217 -5.08 26.47 15.46
CA ARG A 217 -6.32 26.69 16.23
C ARG A 217 -7.51 26.13 15.48
N ALA A 218 -7.70 26.49 14.22
CA ALA A 218 -8.77 25.94 13.39
C ALA A 218 -8.74 24.40 13.34
N CYS A 219 -7.56 23.78 13.18
CA CYS A 219 -7.43 22.32 13.26
C CYS A 219 -7.86 21.75 14.63
N GLU A 220 -7.48 22.38 15.74
CA GLU A 220 -7.89 21.93 17.07
C GLU A 220 -9.39 22.15 17.32
N TYR A 221 -9.99 23.21 16.78
CA TYR A 221 -11.44 23.38 16.78
C TYR A 221 -12.13 22.23 16.03
N MET A 222 -11.59 21.84 14.87
CA MET A 222 -12.10 20.71 14.08
C MET A 222 -11.90 19.35 14.78
N LEU A 223 -11.02 19.26 15.79
CA LEU A 223 -10.93 18.12 16.71
C LEU A 223 -11.95 18.18 17.87
N GLY A 224 -12.74 19.24 17.98
CA GLY A 224 -13.70 19.47 19.06
C GLY A 224 -13.16 20.27 20.25
N ASN A 225 -11.93 20.81 20.20
CA ASN A 225 -11.43 21.70 21.25
C ASN A 225 -12.04 23.10 21.10
N VAL A 226 -13.28 23.29 21.54
CA VAL A 226 -13.99 24.57 21.41
C VAL A 226 -13.45 25.67 22.33
N ASN A 227 -12.64 25.33 23.35
CA ASN A 227 -12.05 26.29 24.30
C ASN A 227 -11.03 27.24 23.66
N ILE A 228 -10.63 26.96 22.41
CA ILE A 228 -9.74 27.82 21.63
C ILE A 228 -10.49 28.88 20.80
N ALA A 229 -11.82 28.87 20.80
CA ALA A 229 -12.65 29.88 20.18
C ALA A 229 -12.83 31.10 21.09
N ASN A 230 -13.25 32.22 20.47
CA ASN A 230 -13.65 33.46 21.12
C ASN A 230 -12.65 34.00 22.18
N CYS A 231 -11.47 34.41 21.73
CA CYS A 231 -10.39 34.92 22.59
C CYS A 231 -10.62 36.35 23.15
N SER A 232 -11.85 36.74 23.46
CA SER A 232 -12.11 37.99 24.20
C SER A 232 -11.44 38.00 25.57
N ASP A 233 -11.21 36.81 26.14
CA ASP A 233 -10.33 36.64 27.29
C ASP A 233 -8.87 36.89 26.89
N THR A 234 -8.32 38.01 27.37
CA THR A 234 -6.93 38.41 27.13
C THR A 234 -5.89 37.38 27.58
N THR A 235 -6.25 36.48 28.51
CA THR A 235 -5.42 35.35 28.96
C THR A 235 -5.39 34.25 27.90
N ILE A 236 -6.54 33.88 27.34
CA ILE A 236 -6.66 32.89 26.24
C ILE A 236 -6.02 33.45 24.96
N ALA A 237 -6.18 34.74 24.69
CA ALA A 237 -5.55 35.40 23.56
C ALA A 237 -4.01 35.31 23.63
N LYS A 238 -3.43 35.52 24.82
CA LYS A 238 -1.99 35.43 25.09
C LYS A 238 -1.48 33.99 25.22
N SER A 239 -2.31 33.06 25.69
CA SER A 239 -1.93 31.68 26.00
C SER A 239 -3.10 30.72 25.77
N ALA A 240 -3.36 30.39 24.50
CA ALA A 240 -4.49 29.53 24.16
C ALA A 240 -4.35 28.11 24.75
N PRO A 241 -5.43 27.53 25.28
CA PRO A 241 -5.44 26.16 25.76
C PRO A 241 -5.40 25.19 24.58
N TYR A 242 -4.23 24.64 24.30
CA TYR A 242 -4.09 23.66 23.23
C TYR A 242 -4.46 22.25 23.68
N THR A 243 -4.95 21.44 22.74
CA THR A 243 -5.07 19.99 22.95
C THR A 243 -3.71 19.44 23.34
N THR A 244 -3.68 18.58 24.37
CA THR A 244 -2.44 17.97 24.85
C THR A 244 -1.77 17.18 23.73
N ILE A 245 -0.50 17.49 23.47
CA ILE A 245 0.34 16.79 22.51
C ILE A 245 1.21 15.78 23.27
N PHE A 246 1.09 14.50 22.91
CA PHE A 246 1.86 13.39 23.49
C PHE A 246 3.16 13.12 22.74
N GLY A 247 3.35 13.77 21.60
CA GLY A 247 4.55 13.65 20.79
C GLY A 247 4.29 14.05 19.35
N ASN A 248 5.33 14.00 18.53
CA ASN A 248 5.23 14.25 17.10
C ASN A 248 5.90 13.11 16.34
N ILE A 249 5.33 12.69 15.21
CA ILE A 249 6.03 11.87 14.23
C ILE A 249 6.63 12.82 13.20
N LYS A 250 7.96 12.94 13.19
CA LYS A 250 8.66 13.78 12.20
C LYS A 250 8.79 13.00 10.90
N MET A 251 8.24 13.54 9.82
CA MET A 251 8.21 12.96 8.48
C MET A 251 9.24 13.59 7.56
N ALA A 252 9.39 14.91 7.66
CA ALA A 252 10.35 15.66 6.88
C ALA A 252 10.92 16.82 7.71
N TYR A 253 12.19 17.11 7.50
CA TYR A 253 12.93 18.16 8.18
C TYR A 253 14.04 18.66 7.26
N PHE A 254 14.51 19.87 7.48
CA PHE A 254 15.75 20.29 6.85
C PHE A 254 16.96 19.75 7.62
N SER A 255 18.06 19.46 6.93
CA SER A 255 19.31 18.89 7.49
C SER A 255 19.79 19.61 8.74
N ASP A 256 19.74 20.94 8.72
CA ASP A 256 20.10 21.82 9.82
C ASP A 256 18.84 22.53 10.32
N ASN A 257 18.07 21.87 11.19
CA ASN A 257 16.85 22.40 11.80
C ASN A 257 17.10 23.58 12.78
N THR A 258 18.00 24.49 12.44
CA THR A 258 18.43 25.68 13.14
C THR A 258 17.78 26.93 12.54
N SER A 259 17.96 28.09 13.16
CA SER A 259 17.53 29.37 12.60
C SER A 259 18.52 29.96 11.58
N LYS A 260 19.56 29.22 11.16
CA LYS A 260 20.69 29.76 10.38
C LYS A 260 20.47 29.84 8.87
N TYR A 261 19.28 29.51 8.37
CA TYR A 261 18.98 29.69 6.95
C TYR A 261 19.07 31.16 6.55
N SER A 262 19.85 31.42 5.49
CA SER A 262 19.78 32.69 4.80
C SER A 262 18.41 32.83 4.12
N LYS A 263 18.03 34.09 3.89
CA LYS A 263 16.81 34.49 3.17
C LYS A 263 16.60 33.63 1.91
N ASP A 264 17.64 33.46 1.10
CA ASP A 264 17.52 32.80 -0.20
C ASP A 264 17.69 31.28 -0.12
N SER A 265 18.37 30.77 0.92
CA SER A 265 18.59 29.33 1.09
C SER A 265 17.34 28.55 1.51
N TYR A 266 16.42 29.16 2.28
CA TYR A 266 15.36 28.40 2.95
C TYR A 266 14.37 27.72 1.99
N ASN A 267 13.94 28.39 0.92
CA ASN A 267 12.96 27.83 -0.02
C ASN A 267 13.59 26.85 -1.03
N ILE A 268 14.90 26.95 -1.28
CA ILE A 268 15.61 26.03 -2.18
C ILE A 268 16.26 24.86 -1.44
N THR A 269 16.30 24.91 -0.11
CA THR A 269 16.88 23.81 0.69
C THR A 269 15.98 22.59 0.58
N PRO A 270 16.50 21.43 0.16
CA PRO A 270 15.72 20.21 0.08
C PRO A 270 15.34 19.71 1.48
N LEU A 271 14.13 19.16 1.59
CA LEU A 271 13.71 18.44 2.78
C LEU A 271 14.28 17.02 2.77
N ASN A 272 14.84 16.62 3.90
CA ASN A 272 15.22 15.23 4.16
C ASN A 272 14.01 14.47 4.70
N SER A 273 13.80 13.27 4.18
CA SER A 273 12.79 12.37 4.72
C SER A 273 13.30 11.65 5.96
N ASN A 274 12.40 11.39 6.89
CA ASN A 274 12.61 10.41 7.95
C ASN A 274 11.88 9.12 7.58
N SER A 275 12.41 8.40 6.59
CA SER A 275 11.73 7.23 6.01
C SER A 275 11.44 6.13 7.03
N GLY A 276 12.25 6.02 8.09
CA GLY A 276 12.01 5.10 9.21
C GLY A 276 10.69 5.33 9.96
N ASN A 277 10.05 6.49 9.79
CA ASN A 277 8.79 6.84 10.45
C ASN A 277 7.54 6.65 9.57
N ILE A 278 7.67 6.23 8.32
CA ILE A 278 6.52 6.12 7.38
C ILE A 278 5.43 5.20 7.91
N GLU A 279 5.79 3.98 8.31
CA GLU A 279 4.81 2.99 8.76
C GLU A 279 4.19 3.41 10.10
N ALA A 280 4.96 4.06 10.99
CA ALA A 280 4.43 4.62 12.23
C ALA A 280 3.43 5.76 11.97
N ALA A 281 3.69 6.61 10.98
CA ALA A 281 2.80 7.68 10.55
C ALA A 281 1.49 7.15 9.97
N ILE A 282 1.57 6.22 9.03
CA ILE A 282 0.42 5.56 8.42
C ILE A 282 -0.42 4.87 9.49
N LYS A 283 0.21 4.10 10.38
CA LYS A 283 -0.48 3.39 11.46
C LYS A 283 -1.22 4.37 12.37
N TYR A 284 -0.54 5.42 12.86
CA TYR A 284 -1.17 6.39 13.76
C TYR A 284 -2.38 7.09 13.12
N ILE A 285 -2.25 7.51 11.85
CA ILE A 285 -3.36 8.14 11.12
C ILE A 285 -4.52 7.16 10.93
N LYS A 286 -4.26 5.94 10.47
CA LYS A 286 -5.30 4.89 10.32
C LYS A 286 -6.03 4.64 11.64
N ASP A 287 -5.30 4.46 12.74
CA ASP A 287 -5.90 4.19 14.05
C ASP A 287 -6.82 5.32 14.51
N LYS A 288 -6.40 6.58 14.33
CA LYS A 288 -7.22 7.75 14.69
C LYS A 288 -8.45 7.89 13.79
N LEU A 289 -8.30 7.72 12.48
CA LEU A 289 -9.41 7.79 11.52
C LEU A 289 -10.43 6.67 11.77
N LYS A 290 -10.00 5.44 12.06
CA LYS A 290 -10.91 4.33 12.45
C LYS A 290 -11.69 4.64 13.72
N ALA A 291 -11.10 5.41 14.64
CA ALA A 291 -11.76 5.90 15.85
C ALA A 291 -12.65 7.14 15.61
N GLY A 292 -12.89 7.54 14.35
CA GLY A 292 -13.70 8.71 14.01
C GLY A 292 -13.01 10.05 14.27
N ARG A 293 -11.68 10.06 14.49
CA ARG A 293 -10.93 11.26 14.88
C ARG A 293 -9.99 11.71 13.76
N PRO A 294 -10.11 12.97 13.30
CA PRO A 294 -9.16 13.49 12.32
C PRO A 294 -7.78 13.74 12.98
N VAL A 295 -6.77 14.02 12.16
CA VAL A 295 -5.38 14.15 12.64
C VAL A 295 -4.76 15.46 12.19
N ILE A 296 -4.14 16.19 13.11
CA ILE A 296 -3.42 17.42 12.79
C ILE A 296 -2.05 17.09 12.21
N ILE A 297 -1.75 17.72 11.08
CA ILE A 297 -0.47 17.61 10.39
C ILE A 297 0.18 18.98 10.18
N GLY A 298 1.50 19.01 10.24
CA GLY A 298 2.33 20.13 9.81
C GLY A 298 2.86 19.89 8.41
N VAL A 299 2.81 20.90 7.55
CA VAL A 299 3.25 20.83 6.16
C VAL A 299 4.24 21.94 5.82
N HIS A 300 5.12 21.65 4.87
CA HIS A 300 5.96 22.62 4.18
C HIS A 300 5.38 22.94 2.81
N TYR A 301 5.48 24.19 2.39
CA TYR A 301 5.22 24.62 1.01
C TYR A 301 5.95 25.95 0.74
N ASP A 302 6.33 26.21 -0.50
CA ASP A 302 6.89 27.52 -0.85
C ASP A 302 5.76 28.56 -0.99
N ASN A 303 5.90 29.68 -0.28
CA ASN A 303 4.98 30.80 -0.34
C ASN A 303 5.65 32.11 -0.74
N GLY A 304 6.89 32.05 -1.24
CA GLY A 304 7.71 33.21 -1.60
C GLY A 304 8.26 33.96 -0.38
N THR A 305 7.82 33.66 0.85
CA THR A 305 8.45 34.24 2.04
C THR A 305 9.74 33.50 2.34
N THR A 306 10.74 34.28 2.70
CA THR A 306 12.11 33.82 2.91
C THR A 306 12.47 33.73 4.39
N LYS A 307 11.50 34.03 5.28
CA LYS A 307 11.65 33.93 6.73
C LYS A 307 11.26 32.53 7.21
N PRO A 308 12.17 31.80 7.91
CA PRO A 308 11.82 30.53 8.52
C PRO A 308 10.76 30.73 9.63
N PRO A 309 9.79 29.81 9.75
CA PRO A 309 8.78 29.89 10.80
C PRO A 309 9.40 29.62 12.17
N ASN A 310 8.90 30.31 13.20
CA ASN A 310 9.39 30.12 14.57
C ASN A 310 8.72 28.93 15.28
N ASN A 311 9.03 27.71 14.84
CA ASN A 311 8.56 26.46 15.46
C ASN A 311 9.71 25.43 15.65
N SER A 312 9.45 24.38 16.43
CA SER A 312 10.44 23.34 16.76
C SER A 312 10.89 22.52 15.55
N ASN A 313 9.99 22.22 14.61
CA ASN A 313 10.32 21.70 13.29
C ASN A 313 10.26 22.83 12.26
N ARG A 314 11.42 23.42 11.95
CA ARG A 314 11.54 24.59 11.05
C ARG A 314 10.97 24.32 9.68
N ALA A 315 10.86 23.07 9.23
CA ALA A 315 10.23 22.74 7.95
C ALA A 315 8.73 23.06 7.89
N LYS A 316 8.01 22.98 9.01
CA LYS A 316 6.56 23.22 9.04
C LYS A 316 6.26 24.69 8.82
N ARG A 317 5.45 25.02 7.82
CA ARG A 317 4.92 26.38 7.61
C ARG A 317 3.43 26.51 7.95
N HIS A 318 2.68 25.43 7.84
CA HIS A 318 1.23 25.46 7.98
C HIS A 318 0.70 24.20 8.64
N PHE A 319 -0.46 24.32 9.26
CA PHE A 319 -1.18 23.21 9.85
C PHE A 319 -2.42 22.91 9.04
N MET A 320 -2.63 21.63 8.79
CA MET A 320 -3.79 21.11 8.07
C MET A 320 -4.34 19.93 8.86
N ILE A 321 -5.51 19.45 8.46
CA ILE A 321 -6.17 18.34 9.16
C ILE A 321 -6.43 17.21 8.18
N VAL A 322 -5.91 16.03 8.49
CA VAL A 322 -6.19 14.79 7.77
C VAL A 322 -7.55 14.28 8.21
N VAL A 323 -8.44 14.13 7.24
CA VAL A 323 -9.82 13.65 7.42
C VAL A 323 -10.05 12.31 6.76
N GLY A 324 -9.04 11.78 6.07
CA GLY A 324 -9.12 10.45 5.54
C GLY A 324 -7.80 9.92 5.01
N ILE A 325 -7.83 8.65 4.70
CA ILE A 325 -6.75 7.91 4.06
C ILE A 325 -7.37 7.05 2.98
N GLY A 326 -6.66 6.91 1.86
CA GLY A 326 -7.07 6.01 0.80
C GLY A 326 -5.90 5.54 -0.04
N ILE A 327 -6.22 4.81 -1.10
CA ILE A 327 -5.24 4.32 -2.07
C ILE A 327 -5.62 4.83 -3.46
N GLU A 328 -4.66 5.42 -4.17
CA GLU A 328 -4.79 5.80 -5.58
C GLU A 328 -3.73 5.04 -6.38
N GLY A 329 -4.17 4.03 -7.15
CA GLY A 329 -3.28 3.05 -7.76
C GLY A 329 -2.54 2.21 -6.71
N ASP A 330 -1.22 2.38 -6.64
CA ASP A 330 -0.33 1.72 -5.66
C ASP A 330 0.11 2.65 -4.51
N ASN A 331 -0.33 3.90 -4.51
CA ASN A 331 0.12 4.90 -3.56
C ASN A 331 -0.96 5.19 -2.51
N GLU A 332 -0.59 5.04 -1.24
CA GLU A 332 -1.39 5.53 -0.13
C GLU A 332 -1.42 7.06 -0.15
N TYR A 333 -2.56 7.66 0.12
CA TYR A 333 -2.69 9.10 0.25
C TYR A 333 -3.46 9.49 1.51
N PHE A 334 -3.15 10.67 2.04
CA PHE A 334 -3.93 11.32 3.07
C PHE A 334 -4.81 12.40 2.43
N ARG A 335 -6.12 12.32 2.68
CA ARG A 335 -7.06 13.40 2.34
C ARG A 335 -7.06 14.42 3.47
N PHE A 336 -7.01 15.69 3.12
CA PHE A 336 -6.94 16.76 4.09
C PHE A 336 -7.97 17.86 3.85
N TYR A 337 -8.25 18.62 4.90
CA TYR A 337 -8.82 19.95 4.80
C TYR A 337 -7.80 21.03 5.12
N ASP A 338 -7.88 22.14 4.40
CA ASP A 338 -7.05 23.31 4.61
C ASP A 338 -7.80 24.41 5.39
N PRO A 339 -7.47 24.70 6.66
CA PRO A 339 -8.06 25.83 7.39
C PRO A 339 -7.59 27.20 6.86
N GLY A 340 -6.54 27.25 6.05
CA GLY A 340 -5.91 28.47 5.52
C GLY A 340 -6.69 29.20 4.44
N ARG A 341 -7.92 28.78 4.13
CA ARG A 341 -8.78 29.39 3.10
C ARG A 341 -9.88 30.23 3.74
N SER A 342 -10.33 31.28 3.05
CA SER A 342 -11.52 32.05 3.45
C SER A 342 -12.76 31.18 3.42
N ILE A 343 -13.80 31.57 4.16
CA ILE A 343 -15.10 30.87 4.18
C ILE A 343 -15.68 30.74 2.77
N SER A 344 -15.55 31.78 1.93
CA SER A 344 -15.96 31.76 0.52
C SER A 344 -15.25 30.70 -0.34
N ASN A 345 -14.12 30.17 0.12
CA ASN A 345 -13.31 29.16 -0.57
C ASN A 345 -13.39 27.77 0.08
N MET A 346 -14.45 27.50 0.87
CA MET A 346 -14.66 26.22 1.56
C MET A 346 -14.58 25.01 0.61
N SER A 347 -15.18 25.08 -0.57
CA SER A 347 -15.17 23.96 -1.54
C SER A 347 -13.76 23.56 -1.98
N ALA A 348 -12.86 24.54 -2.13
CA ALA A 348 -11.44 24.30 -2.41
C ALA A 348 -10.68 23.80 -1.18
N ALA A 349 -11.05 24.24 0.03
CA ALA A 349 -10.46 23.76 1.28
C ALA A 349 -10.83 22.30 1.61
N THR A 350 -12.03 21.84 1.21
CA THR A 350 -12.55 20.50 1.57
C THR A 350 -12.64 19.51 0.40
N SER A 351 -12.19 19.93 -0.78
CA SER A 351 -12.21 19.15 -2.02
C SER A 351 -11.68 17.73 -1.84
N SER A 352 -12.31 16.75 -2.49
CA SER A 352 -11.82 15.37 -2.54
C SER A 352 -10.49 15.21 -3.28
N LYS A 353 -10.07 16.23 -4.04
CA LYS A 353 -8.77 16.28 -4.72
C LYS A 353 -7.62 16.68 -3.80
N ASN A 354 -7.91 17.12 -2.58
CA ASN A 354 -6.91 17.53 -1.60
C ASN A 354 -6.23 16.31 -0.99
N LYS A 355 -5.14 15.86 -1.63
CA LYS A 355 -4.43 14.63 -1.31
C LYS A 355 -2.94 14.91 -1.08
N LEU A 356 -2.35 14.28 -0.07
CA LEU A 356 -0.90 14.10 0.08
C LEU A 356 -0.59 12.62 -0.19
N ILE A 357 0.09 12.34 -1.30
CA ILE A 357 0.38 11.00 -1.80
C ILE A 357 1.75 10.56 -1.28
N LEU A 358 1.85 9.32 -0.80
CA LEU A 358 3.11 8.71 -0.38
C LEU A 358 4.01 8.45 -1.58
N ASN A 359 5.16 9.11 -1.60
CA ASN A 359 6.28 8.73 -2.44
C ASN A 359 7.21 7.83 -1.63
N ARG A 360 7.11 6.50 -1.80
CA ARG A 360 7.93 5.54 -1.05
C ARG A 360 9.43 5.62 -1.37
N GLN A 361 9.79 5.97 -2.61
CA GLN A 361 11.20 6.13 -3.00
C GLN A 361 11.87 7.29 -2.25
N LYS A 362 11.14 8.40 -2.08
CA LYS A 362 11.64 9.56 -1.33
C LYS A 362 11.36 9.47 0.16
N GLY A 363 10.43 8.63 0.58
CA GLY A 363 9.95 8.51 1.96
C GLY A 363 9.15 9.73 2.45
N LEU A 364 8.43 10.40 1.55
CA LEU A 364 7.69 11.64 1.83
C LEU A 364 6.23 11.52 1.40
N PHE A 365 5.32 12.20 2.11
CA PHE A 365 3.97 12.46 1.63
C PHE A 365 3.92 13.84 0.99
N GLN A 366 3.52 13.92 -0.28
CA GLN A 366 3.54 15.16 -1.06
C GLN A 366 2.27 15.32 -1.91
N GLY A 367 1.87 16.54 -2.19
CA GLY A 367 0.74 16.81 -3.07
C GLY A 367 0.74 18.25 -3.58
N THR A 368 0.18 18.44 -4.78
CA THR A 368 -0.03 19.78 -5.32
C THR A 368 -1.37 20.31 -4.84
N TYR A 369 -1.35 21.49 -4.22
CA TYR A 369 -2.53 22.17 -3.71
C TYR A 369 -2.35 23.68 -3.86
N ASN A 370 -3.35 24.37 -4.42
CA ASN A 370 -3.29 25.81 -4.65
C ASN A 370 -1.99 26.24 -5.35
N ASP A 371 -1.69 25.57 -6.47
CA ASP A 371 -0.53 25.79 -7.35
C ASP A 371 0.84 25.68 -6.65
N LYS A 372 0.88 24.97 -5.52
CA LYS A 372 2.07 24.80 -4.69
C LYS A 372 2.23 23.35 -4.29
N ASN A 373 3.48 22.93 -4.11
CA ASN A 373 3.80 21.59 -3.65
C ASN A 373 3.89 21.57 -2.13
N TYR A 374 3.00 20.81 -1.51
CA TYR A 374 2.94 20.59 -0.08
C TYR A 374 3.67 19.29 0.25
N THR A 375 4.48 19.31 1.32
CA THR A 375 5.17 18.13 1.87
C THR A 375 4.83 17.98 3.34
N LEU A 376 4.42 16.78 3.76
CA LEU A 376 4.18 16.47 5.17
C LEU A 376 5.49 16.52 5.95
N THR A 377 5.53 17.35 6.99
CA THR A 377 6.71 17.53 7.84
C THR A 377 6.57 16.86 9.19
N GLU A 378 5.37 16.88 9.78
CA GLU A 378 5.11 16.23 11.05
C GLU A 378 3.64 15.89 11.26
N ILE A 379 3.39 14.90 12.12
CA ILE A 379 2.08 14.53 12.62
C ILE A 379 2.04 14.79 14.11
N LEU A 380 1.02 15.52 14.58
CA LEU A 380 0.83 15.80 16.00
C LEU A 380 0.06 14.64 16.64
N LYS A 381 0.68 14.02 17.66
CA LYS A 381 0.01 12.99 18.46
C LYS A 381 -0.84 13.65 19.53
N THR A 382 -2.16 13.54 19.40
CA THR A 382 -3.15 14.11 20.33
C THR A 382 -3.93 12.98 21.01
N ASN A 383 -4.59 13.30 22.13
CA ASN A 383 -5.37 12.31 22.88
C ASN A 383 -6.59 11.75 22.13
#